data_AF-A0A4Q2YVL6-F1
#
_entry.id   AF-A0A4Q2YVL6-F1
#
_cell.length_a   1.000
_cell.length_b   1.000
_cell.length_c   1.000
_cell.angle_alpha   90.00
_cell.angle_beta   90.00
_cell.angle_gamma   90.00
#
_symmetry.space_group_name_H-M   'P 1'
#
loop_
_entity.id
_entity.type
_entity.pdbx_description
1 polymer ?
#
loop_
_entity_poly.entity_id
_entity_poly.type
_entity_poly.pdbx_seq_one_letter_code
_entity_poly.pdbx_strand_id
1 'polypeptide(L)'
;MNGAIPAIILAGSRPGPDPLLTGTGVSTKALLPIAGQAMLVHVVRALRASPDVGAITILAQNSAELAAEPGLAGMVGEFLREAADSDVAVAMVERDTLLARYPESRRTWLKFRGGWWSGANMFRLRGRRVLPLLDFWGRIERDRKKGLKVVAAFGPWLLIGALLRLFTIQQGVARAGLRFGLKAKVVPMSEPEACIDADKPVDIELIEAIFAARRQDAIGQPL
;
A
#
# COMPACT_ATOMS: atom_id res chain seq x y z
N MET A 1 27.31 -3.17 -1.41
CA MET A 1 26.64 -3.98 -0.37
C MET A 1 25.16 -3.66 -0.40
N ASN A 2 24.33 -4.44 -1.10
CA ASN A 2 22.89 -4.36 -0.90
C ASN A 2 22.45 -5.71 -0.35
N GLY A 3 22.39 -5.80 0.98
CA GLY A 3 21.73 -6.93 1.64
C GLY A 3 20.23 -6.86 1.37
N ALA A 4 19.59 -8.02 1.41
CA ALA A 4 18.14 -8.14 1.22
C ALA A 4 17.37 -7.24 2.21
N ILE A 5 16.32 -6.59 1.74
CA ILE A 5 15.53 -5.61 2.48
C ILE A 5 14.52 -6.35 3.37
N PRO A 6 14.59 -6.24 4.71
CA PRO A 6 13.58 -6.83 5.55
C PRO A 6 12.23 -6.13 5.35
N ALA A 7 11.16 -6.92 5.33
CA ALA A 7 9.80 -6.43 5.14
C ALA A 7 8.96 -6.64 6.40
N ILE A 8 8.05 -5.71 6.68
CA ILE A 8 7.03 -5.84 7.71
C ILE A 8 5.66 -5.78 7.05
N ILE A 9 4.81 -6.77 7.31
CA ILE A 9 3.40 -6.76 6.91
C ILE A 9 2.56 -6.42 8.13
N LEU A 10 1.79 -5.32 8.05
CA LEU A 10 0.84 -4.93 9.08
C LEU A 10 -0.51 -5.59 8.80
N ALA A 11 -0.67 -6.84 9.25
CA ALA A 11 -1.88 -7.65 9.04
C ALA A 11 -2.85 -7.57 10.24
N GLY A 12 -2.86 -6.44 10.94
CA GLY A 12 -3.65 -6.23 12.13
C GLY A 12 -5.06 -5.71 11.87
N SER A 13 -5.98 -5.99 12.79
CA SER A 13 -7.37 -5.52 12.75
C SER A 13 -7.55 -4.18 13.47
N ARG A 14 -8.52 -3.37 13.03
CA ARG A 14 -8.97 -2.17 13.77
C ARG A 14 -10.08 -2.55 14.76
N PRO A 15 -10.24 -1.85 15.89
CA PRO A 15 -11.38 -2.06 16.77
C PRO A 15 -12.70 -1.69 16.08
N GLY A 16 -13.74 -2.50 16.30
CA GLY A 16 -15.10 -2.27 15.79
C GLY A 16 -15.58 -3.35 14.80
N PRO A 17 -16.86 -3.29 14.38
CA PRO A 17 -17.41 -4.23 13.42
C PRO A 17 -16.77 -4.01 12.04
N ASP A 18 -16.50 -5.11 11.35
CA ASP A 18 -15.96 -5.12 10.01
C ASP A 18 -16.99 -5.72 9.04
N PRO A 19 -17.44 -4.97 8.01
CA PRO A 19 -18.44 -5.46 7.08
C PRO A 19 -17.97 -6.68 6.30
N LEU A 20 -16.65 -6.86 6.12
CA LEU A 20 -16.10 -8.01 5.39
C LEU A 20 -16.05 -9.28 6.22
N LEU A 21 -16.09 -9.19 7.55
CA LEU A 21 -16.01 -10.38 8.41
C LEU A 21 -17.40 -10.98 8.70
N THR A 22 -18.46 -10.22 8.43
CA THR A 22 -19.84 -10.64 8.71
C THR A 22 -20.19 -11.90 7.92
N GLY A 23 -20.46 -13.01 8.61
CA GLY A 23 -20.86 -14.28 7.99
C GLY A 23 -19.72 -15.13 7.40
N THR A 24 -18.45 -14.71 7.56
CA THR A 24 -17.29 -15.40 6.97
C THR A 24 -16.60 -16.40 7.91
N GLY A 25 -16.86 -16.31 9.22
CA GLY A 25 -16.23 -17.16 10.24
C GLY A 25 -14.76 -16.83 10.54
N VAL A 26 -14.12 -15.93 9.78
CA VAL A 26 -12.73 -15.54 10.00
C VAL A 26 -12.59 -14.36 10.97
N SER A 27 -11.49 -14.37 11.74
CA SER A 27 -11.23 -13.39 12.81
C SER A 27 -10.63 -12.06 12.31
N THR A 28 -10.10 -12.04 11.09
CA THR A 28 -9.36 -10.90 10.52
C THR A 28 -9.46 -10.87 9.00
N LYS A 29 -9.44 -9.66 8.41
CA LYS A 29 -9.45 -9.47 6.95
C LYS A 29 -8.30 -10.20 6.28
N ALA A 30 -7.14 -10.28 6.95
CA ALA A 30 -5.95 -10.94 6.44
C ALA A 30 -6.18 -12.43 6.12
N LEU A 31 -7.19 -13.06 6.75
CA LEU A 31 -7.58 -14.46 6.52
C LEU A 31 -8.78 -14.62 5.59
N LEU A 32 -9.37 -13.53 5.09
CA LEU A 32 -10.47 -13.65 4.13
C LEU A 32 -9.99 -14.44 2.91
N PRO A 33 -10.76 -15.45 2.47
CA PRO A 33 -10.41 -16.20 1.29
C PRO A 33 -10.50 -15.30 0.07
N ILE A 34 -9.42 -15.26 -0.69
CA ILE A 34 -9.28 -14.60 -1.99
C ILE A 34 -8.73 -15.64 -2.95
N ALA A 35 -9.47 -15.93 -4.02
CA ALA A 35 -9.12 -16.97 -4.99
C ALA A 35 -8.78 -18.32 -4.34
N GLY A 36 -9.51 -18.66 -3.26
CA GLY A 36 -9.34 -19.91 -2.51
C GLY A 36 -8.17 -19.96 -1.53
N GLN A 37 -7.46 -18.85 -1.29
CA GLN A 37 -6.38 -18.76 -0.30
C GLN A 37 -6.57 -17.53 0.59
N ALA A 38 -6.09 -17.55 1.85
CA ALA A 38 -6.15 -16.37 2.70
C ALA A 38 -5.51 -15.15 2.03
N MET A 39 -6.13 -13.97 2.14
CA MET A 39 -5.67 -12.73 1.50
C MET A 39 -4.18 -12.43 1.78
N LEU A 40 -3.74 -12.67 3.03
CA LEU A 40 -2.34 -12.49 3.42
C LEU A 40 -1.38 -13.37 2.63
N VAL A 41 -1.83 -14.56 2.20
CA VAL A 41 -1.02 -15.48 1.41
C VAL A 41 -0.54 -14.80 0.13
N HIS A 42 -1.41 -14.01 -0.51
CA HIS A 42 -1.11 -13.24 -1.73
C HIS A 42 -0.12 -12.09 -1.50
N VAL A 43 -0.05 -11.53 -0.27
CA VAL A 43 0.88 -10.45 0.07
C VAL A 43 2.25 -10.97 0.48
N VAL A 44 2.33 -11.98 1.35
CA VAL A 44 3.61 -12.64 1.63
C VAL A 44 4.11 -13.32 0.38
N ARG A 45 3.17 -13.75 -0.47
CA ARG A 45 3.47 -14.00 -1.86
C ARG A 45 4.26 -12.85 -2.38
N ALA A 46 3.58 -11.73 -2.53
CA ALA A 46 4.10 -10.55 -3.16
C ALA A 46 5.56 -10.21 -2.75
N LEU A 47 5.90 -10.45 -1.51
CA LEU A 47 7.22 -10.20 -0.98
C LEU A 47 8.27 -11.25 -1.39
N ARG A 48 7.97 -12.56 -1.29
CA ARG A 48 8.96 -13.63 -1.51
C ARG A 48 9.43 -13.81 -2.95
N ALA A 49 8.64 -13.42 -3.95
CA ALA A 49 9.12 -13.51 -5.34
C ALA A 49 10.06 -12.36 -5.72
N SER A 50 10.17 -11.33 -4.87
CA SER A 50 11.10 -10.23 -5.09
C SER A 50 12.50 -10.62 -4.59
N PRO A 51 13.54 -10.62 -5.45
CA PRO A 51 14.91 -10.95 -5.04
C PRO A 51 15.50 -9.95 -4.03
N ASP A 52 14.93 -8.74 -3.98
CA ASP A 52 15.35 -7.68 -3.05
C ASP A 52 14.79 -7.84 -1.63
N VAL A 53 13.85 -8.76 -1.40
CA VAL A 53 13.23 -8.96 -0.06
C VAL A 53 13.99 -10.00 0.73
N GLY A 54 14.32 -9.65 1.97
CA GLY A 54 14.95 -10.52 2.96
C GLY A 54 13.91 -11.12 3.92
N ALA A 55 14.21 -11.04 5.21
CA ALA A 55 13.30 -11.52 6.24
C ALA A 55 11.95 -10.78 6.19
N ILE A 56 10.86 -11.53 6.34
CA ILE A 56 9.49 -10.99 6.38
C ILE A 56 8.94 -11.19 7.78
N THR A 57 8.53 -10.09 8.41
CA THR A 57 7.88 -10.08 9.72
C THR A 57 6.40 -9.72 9.54
N ILE A 58 5.50 -10.56 10.02
CA ILE A 58 4.07 -10.26 10.04
C ILE A 58 3.71 -9.74 11.43
N LEU A 59 3.17 -8.53 11.50
CA LEU A 59 2.64 -7.95 12.72
C LEU A 59 1.11 -8.05 12.71
N ALA A 60 0.56 -8.81 13.65
CA ALA A 60 -0.87 -9.05 13.79
C ALA A 60 -1.24 -9.37 15.24
N GLN A 61 -2.50 -9.20 15.62
CA GLN A 61 -2.98 -9.53 16.96
C GLN A 61 -3.14 -11.05 17.18
N ASN A 62 -3.44 -11.82 16.13
CA ASN A 62 -3.56 -13.28 16.19
C ASN A 62 -2.53 -13.97 15.28
N SER A 63 -1.25 -13.89 15.66
CA SER A 63 -0.13 -14.38 14.84
C SER A 63 -0.11 -15.91 14.66
N ALA A 64 -0.69 -16.66 15.60
CA ALA A 64 -0.73 -18.13 15.54
C ALA A 64 -1.62 -18.64 14.39
N GLU A 65 -2.77 -18.00 14.18
CA GLU A 65 -3.71 -18.34 13.10
C GLU A 65 -3.11 -18.02 11.72
N LEU A 66 -2.41 -16.89 11.60
CA LEU A 66 -1.75 -16.46 10.35
C LEU A 66 -0.51 -17.30 10.02
N ALA A 67 0.18 -17.84 11.02
CA ALA A 67 1.37 -18.67 10.82
C ALA A 67 1.06 -20.06 10.23
N ALA A 68 -0.21 -20.49 10.25
CA ALA A 68 -0.64 -21.78 9.74
C ALA A 68 -0.91 -21.81 8.22
N GLU A 69 -0.87 -20.65 7.54
CA GLU A 69 -1.33 -20.50 6.14
C GLU A 69 -0.27 -20.89 5.08
N PRO A 70 -0.55 -21.90 4.21
CA PRO A 70 0.37 -22.33 3.16
C PRO A 70 0.17 -21.55 1.83
N GLY A 71 1.20 -20.84 1.33
CA GLY A 71 1.23 -20.46 -0.11
C GLY A 71 1.97 -19.21 -0.61
N LEU A 72 3.10 -18.77 -0.04
CA LEU A 72 3.64 -17.40 -0.15
C LEU A 72 4.78 -17.14 -1.26
N ALA A 73 4.55 -16.70 -2.54
CA ALA A 73 5.31 -15.78 -3.58
C ALA A 73 4.63 -14.70 -4.67
N GLY A 74 5.12 -13.44 -5.04
CA GLY A 74 4.50 -12.37 -5.98
C GLY A 74 5.03 -10.85 -6.15
N MET A 75 4.18 -9.82 -6.42
CA MET A 75 4.33 -8.36 -6.88
C MET A 75 5.39 -7.32 -6.34
N VAL A 76 6.13 -7.49 -5.24
CA VAL A 76 6.83 -6.36 -4.56
C VAL A 76 8.09 -5.81 -5.28
N GLY A 77 8.58 -6.51 -6.31
CA GLY A 77 9.83 -6.17 -6.98
C GLY A 77 9.87 -4.78 -7.63
N GLU A 78 8.80 -4.35 -8.31
CA GLU A 78 8.77 -3.03 -8.97
C GLU A 78 8.96 -1.89 -7.96
N PHE A 79 8.22 -1.94 -6.85
CA PHE A 79 8.28 -0.93 -5.81
C PHE A 79 9.68 -0.83 -5.19
N LEU A 80 10.31 -1.96 -4.85
CA LEU A 80 11.62 -1.96 -4.20
C LEU A 80 12.72 -1.42 -5.11
N ARG A 81 12.69 -1.80 -6.39
CA ARG A 81 13.63 -1.30 -7.40
C ARG A 81 13.55 0.22 -7.53
N GLU A 82 12.34 0.77 -7.67
CA GLU A 82 12.11 2.21 -7.80
C GLU A 82 12.36 2.99 -6.50
N ALA A 83 12.21 2.35 -5.35
CA ALA A 83 12.40 2.98 -4.06
C ALA A 83 13.86 2.94 -3.56
N ALA A 84 14.77 2.23 -4.25
CA ALA A 84 16.10 1.89 -3.73
C ALA A 84 16.93 3.10 -3.25
N ASP A 85 16.81 4.23 -3.92
CA ASP A 85 17.62 5.44 -3.73
C ASP A 85 17.00 6.49 -2.77
N SER A 86 15.89 6.16 -2.11
CA SER A 86 15.17 7.05 -1.18
C SER A 86 15.44 6.72 0.30
N ASP A 87 15.15 7.69 1.18
CA ASP A 87 15.03 7.43 2.62
C ASP A 87 13.61 6.98 2.97
N VAL A 88 12.61 7.54 2.27
CA VAL A 88 11.20 7.17 2.37
C VAL A 88 10.64 7.03 0.96
N ALA A 89 9.93 5.94 0.68
CA ALA A 89 9.11 5.84 -0.53
C ALA A 89 7.67 5.46 -0.18
N VAL A 90 6.74 6.02 -0.94
CA VAL A 90 5.32 5.69 -0.88
C VAL A 90 4.86 5.26 -2.26
N ALA A 91 4.29 4.06 -2.36
CA ALA A 91 3.71 3.58 -3.61
C ALA A 91 2.36 4.22 -3.85
N MET A 92 2.11 4.65 -5.08
CA MET A 92 0.87 5.29 -5.49
C MET A 92 0.48 4.90 -6.91
N VAL A 93 -0.82 4.84 -7.18
CA VAL A 93 -1.37 4.59 -8.52
C VAL A 93 -2.05 5.86 -9.01
N GLU A 94 -1.80 6.19 -10.27
CA GLU A 94 -2.42 7.33 -10.96
C GLU A 94 -3.82 6.93 -11.48
N ARG A 95 -4.78 7.87 -11.46
CA ARG A 95 -6.18 7.61 -11.78
C ARG A 95 -6.38 7.02 -13.17
N ASP A 96 -5.78 7.61 -14.20
CA ASP A 96 -5.98 7.17 -15.57
C ASP A 96 -5.34 5.79 -15.78
N THR A 97 -4.26 5.47 -15.06
CA THR A 97 -3.70 4.10 -14.99
C THR A 97 -4.71 3.10 -14.41
N LEU A 98 -5.41 3.47 -13.32
CA LEU A 98 -6.47 2.62 -12.73
C LEU A 98 -7.67 2.47 -13.65
N LEU A 99 -8.21 3.59 -14.15
CA LEU A 99 -9.47 3.60 -14.91
C LEU A 99 -9.32 3.01 -16.31
N ALA A 100 -8.11 2.97 -16.87
CA ALA A 100 -7.83 2.26 -18.12
C ALA A 100 -8.16 0.77 -18.02
N ARG A 101 -7.95 0.15 -16.85
CA ARG A 101 -8.22 -1.29 -16.62
C ARG A 101 -9.49 -1.55 -15.82
N TYR A 102 -9.88 -0.62 -14.95
CA TYR A 102 -11.04 -0.74 -14.06
C TYR A 102 -11.89 0.55 -14.10
N PRO A 103 -12.63 0.80 -15.19
CA PRO A 103 -13.36 2.06 -15.40
C PRO A 103 -14.45 2.33 -14.34
N GLU A 104 -15.00 1.27 -13.74
CA GLU A 104 -16.01 1.37 -12.68
C GLU A 104 -15.42 1.63 -11.28
N SER A 105 -14.08 1.63 -11.13
CA SER A 105 -13.44 1.74 -9.83
C SER A 105 -13.66 3.12 -9.19
N ARG A 106 -14.17 3.10 -7.94
CA ARG A 106 -14.42 4.32 -7.16
C ARG A 106 -13.40 4.45 -6.03
N ARG A 107 -12.48 5.41 -6.17
CA ARG A 107 -11.45 5.71 -5.18
C ARG A 107 -11.53 7.13 -4.64
N THR A 108 -10.95 7.32 -3.46
CA THR A 108 -10.65 8.65 -2.95
C THR A 108 -9.38 9.15 -3.62
N TRP A 109 -9.48 10.25 -4.35
CA TRP A 109 -8.37 10.80 -5.12
C TRP A 109 -7.66 11.95 -4.40
N LEU A 110 -6.35 11.82 -4.22
CA LEU A 110 -5.48 12.93 -3.89
C LEU A 110 -5.20 13.73 -5.17
N LYS A 111 -5.79 14.92 -5.27
CA LYS A 111 -5.76 15.74 -6.48
C LYS A 111 -4.59 16.72 -6.42
N PHE A 112 -3.62 16.54 -7.31
CA PHE A 112 -2.45 17.42 -7.44
C PHE A 112 -2.35 17.98 -8.86
N ARG A 113 -1.38 18.86 -9.09
CA ARG A 113 -1.02 19.26 -10.45
C ARG A 113 -0.56 18.02 -11.22
N GLY A 114 -1.10 17.83 -12.42
CA GLY A 114 -0.66 16.76 -13.33
C GLY A 114 -1.07 15.34 -12.95
N GLY A 115 -2.09 15.16 -12.09
CA GLY A 115 -2.67 13.83 -11.89
C GLY A 115 -3.45 13.69 -10.59
N TRP A 116 -4.24 12.62 -10.54
CA TRP A 116 -5.04 12.25 -9.38
C TRP A 116 -4.54 10.89 -8.89
N TRP A 117 -4.26 10.79 -7.60
CA TRP A 117 -3.47 9.68 -7.08
C TRP A 117 -4.18 8.97 -5.92
N SER A 118 -4.05 7.64 -5.87
CA SER A 118 -4.46 6.82 -4.73
C SER A 118 -3.25 6.12 -4.13
N GLY A 119 -3.25 5.91 -2.82
CA GLY A 119 -2.18 5.17 -2.13
C GLY A 119 -2.26 3.67 -2.43
N ALA A 120 -1.11 3.00 -2.45
CA ALA A 120 -0.98 1.56 -2.72
C ALA A 120 -0.54 0.74 -1.50
N ASN A 121 -0.73 1.26 -0.28
CA ASN A 121 -0.41 0.59 0.99
C ASN A 121 1.03 0.01 1.12
N MET A 122 1.97 0.44 0.28
CA MET A 122 3.37 0.02 0.33
C MET A 122 4.28 1.21 0.65
N PHE A 123 5.16 0.99 1.63
CA PHE A 123 6.05 2.02 2.17
C PHE A 123 7.46 1.44 2.31
N ARG A 124 8.47 2.22 1.94
CA ARG A 124 9.88 1.89 2.18
C ARG A 124 10.43 2.92 3.15
N LEU A 125 11.13 2.44 4.18
CA LEU A 125 11.74 3.26 5.22
C LEU A 125 13.19 2.81 5.37
N ARG A 126 14.15 3.69 5.06
CA ARG A 126 15.58 3.35 5.04
C ARG A 126 16.36 4.10 6.11
N GLY A 127 16.99 3.33 7.00
CA GLY A 127 17.93 3.82 7.99
C GLY A 127 17.27 4.54 9.17
N ARG A 128 18.05 4.82 10.22
CA ARG A 128 17.55 5.38 11.49
C ARG A 128 17.04 6.82 11.39
N ARG A 129 17.40 7.54 10.31
CA ARG A 129 16.98 8.92 10.08
C ARG A 129 15.46 9.06 9.89
N VAL A 130 14.75 7.98 9.55
CA VAL A 130 13.29 7.99 9.38
C VAL A 130 12.52 7.99 10.70
N LEU A 131 13.16 7.66 11.84
CA LEU A 131 12.47 7.53 13.13
C LEU A 131 11.71 8.80 13.57
N PRO A 132 12.27 10.02 13.45
CA PRO A 132 11.53 11.24 13.80
C PRO A 132 10.26 11.45 12.94
N LEU A 133 10.29 11.01 11.68
CA LEU A 133 9.11 11.04 10.81
C LEU A 133 8.06 10.04 11.30
N LEU A 134 8.46 8.84 11.72
CA LEU A 134 7.53 7.83 12.26
C LEU A 134 6.91 8.28 13.59
N ASP A 135 7.70 8.88 14.48
CA ASP A 135 7.20 9.44 15.75
C ASP A 135 6.21 10.56 15.49
N PHE A 136 6.50 11.42 14.51
CA PHE A 136 5.62 12.47 14.07
C PHE A 136 4.32 11.93 13.46
N TRP A 137 4.42 10.92 12.59
CA TRP A 137 3.26 10.26 11.98
C TRP A 137 2.37 9.61 13.04
N GLY A 138 2.96 8.89 14.00
CA GLY A 138 2.21 8.25 15.09
C GLY A 138 1.48 9.24 16.00
N ARG A 139 2.00 10.46 16.17
CA ARG A 139 1.25 11.55 16.87
C ARG A 139 0.03 12.00 16.07
N ILE A 140 0.19 12.15 14.76
CA ILE A 140 -0.86 12.65 13.87
C ILE A 140 -1.96 11.61 13.63
N GLU A 141 -1.61 10.33 13.50
CA GLU A 141 -2.58 9.26 13.27
C GLU A 141 -3.61 9.16 14.42
N ARG A 142 -3.20 9.47 15.66
CA ARG A 142 -4.12 9.54 16.80
C ARG A 142 -5.19 10.62 16.65
N ASP A 143 -4.91 11.66 15.85
CA ASP A 143 -5.81 12.78 15.54
C ASP A 143 -6.48 12.66 14.15
N ARG A 144 -6.45 11.47 13.52
CA ARG A 144 -6.88 11.20 12.13
C ARG A 144 -8.28 11.69 11.72
N LYS A 145 -9.15 12.04 12.69
CA LYS A 145 -10.48 12.60 12.43
C LYS A 145 -10.45 13.99 11.78
N LYS A 146 -9.28 14.61 11.59
CA LYS A 146 -9.13 15.95 10.99
C LYS A 146 -8.04 15.96 9.89
N GLY A 147 -8.33 15.37 8.72
CA GLY A 147 -7.37 15.18 7.60
C GLY A 147 -6.57 16.44 7.18
N LEU A 148 -7.16 17.64 7.26
CA LEU A 148 -6.45 18.90 6.99
C LEU A 148 -5.32 19.20 8.01
N LYS A 149 -5.46 18.73 9.26
CA LYS A 149 -4.41 18.88 10.28
C LYS A 149 -3.18 18.02 9.98
N VAL A 150 -3.37 16.86 9.34
CA VAL A 150 -2.28 15.97 8.93
C VAL A 150 -1.34 16.71 7.99
N VAL A 151 -1.89 17.28 6.91
CA VAL A 151 -1.09 17.99 5.90
C VAL A 151 -0.56 19.33 6.44
N ALA A 152 -1.36 20.07 7.24
CA ALA A 152 -0.90 21.30 7.88
C ALA A 152 0.31 21.08 8.81
N ALA A 153 0.42 19.92 9.46
CA ALA A 153 1.53 19.60 10.34
C ALA A 153 2.87 19.47 9.59
N PHE A 154 2.83 19.11 8.29
CA PHE A 154 3.99 19.14 7.40
C PHE A 154 4.34 20.56 6.91
N GLY A 155 3.47 21.54 7.18
CA GLY A 155 3.65 22.95 6.90
C GLY A 155 2.37 23.57 6.33
N PRO A 156 1.89 24.72 6.83
CA PRO A 156 0.67 25.36 6.33
C PRO A 156 0.78 25.73 4.85
N TRP A 157 1.97 26.12 4.38
CA TRP A 157 2.22 26.41 2.97
C TRP A 157 2.15 25.17 2.07
N LEU A 158 2.54 24.00 2.58
CA LEU A 158 2.40 22.74 1.86
C LEU A 158 0.92 22.38 1.70
N LEU A 159 0.13 22.57 2.76
CA LEU A 159 -1.32 22.40 2.70
C LEU A 159 -1.96 23.36 1.71
N ILE A 160 -1.66 24.66 1.80
CA ILE A 160 -2.20 25.68 0.88
C ILE A 160 -1.84 25.34 -0.57
N GLY A 161 -0.58 25.03 -0.86
CA GLY A 161 -0.16 24.67 -2.20
C GLY A 161 -0.77 23.36 -2.70
N ALA A 162 -1.06 22.39 -1.83
CA ALA A 162 -1.79 21.17 -2.18
C ALA A 162 -3.26 21.46 -2.51
N LEU A 163 -3.94 22.26 -1.68
CA LEU A 163 -5.34 22.67 -1.91
C LEU A 163 -5.49 23.48 -3.21
N LEU A 164 -4.55 24.39 -3.47
CA LEU A 164 -4.48 25.19 -4.69
C LEU A 164 -3.85 24.41 -5.88
N ARG A 165 -3.43 23.16 -5.68
CA ARG A 165 -2.81 22.29 -6.69
C ARG A 165 -1.64 22.94 -7.44
N LEU A 166 -0.78 23.66 -6.73
CA LEU A 166 0.36 24.39 -7.31
C LEU A 166 1.53 23.45 -7.69
N PHE A 167 1.53 22.22 -7.20
CA PHE A 167 2.63 21.28 -7.38
C PHE A 167 2.12 19.86 -7.62
N THR A 168 3.00 19.02 -8.19
CA THR A 168 2.71 17.60 -8.41
C THR A 168 2.87 16.81 -7.11
N ILE A 169 2.26 15.63 -7.00
CA ILE A 169 2.37 14.82 -5.78
C ILE A 169 3.83 14.47 -5.42
N GLN A 170 4.67 14.23 -6.44
CA GLN A 170 6.09 13.97 -6.30
C GLN A 170 6.81 15.17 -5.65
N GLN A 171 6.51 16.38 -6.10
CA GLN A 171 7.04 17.62 -5.51
C GLN A 171 6.55 17.80 -4.07
N GLY A 172 5.28 17.48 -3.80
CA GLY A 172 4.69 17.55 -2.47
C GLY A 172 5.37 16.63 -1.47
N VAL A 173 5.52 15.36 -1.83
CA VAL A 173 6.20 14.34 -0.99
C VAL A 173 7.67 14.68 -0.80
N ALA A 174 8.38 15.11 -1.84
CA ALA A 174 9.77 15.55 -1.70
C ALA A 174 9.92 16.71 -0.71
N ARG A 175 9.05 17.74 -0.78
CA ARG A 175 9.03 18.86 0.17
C ARG A 175 8.68 18.42 1.59
N ALA A 176 7.73 17.50 1.75
CA ALA A 176 7.40 16.93 3.05
C ALA A 176 8.60 16.17 3.65
N GLY A 177 9.36 15.43 2.84
CA GLY A 177 10.58 14.75 3.27
C GLY A 177 11.68 15.71 3.71
N LEU A 178 11.91 16.79 2.95
CA LEU A 178 12.94 17.79 3.27
C LEU A 178 12.75 18.44 4.65
N ARG A 179 11.50 18.57 5.14
CA ARG A 179 11.21 19.04 6.50
C ARG A 179 11.87 18.19 7.59
N PHE A 180 12.14 16.93 7.30
CA PHE A 180 12.81 15.98 8.20
C PHE A 180 14.24 15.67 7.75
N GLY A 181 14.78 16.39 6.75
CA GLY A 181 16.08 16.08 6.15
C GLY A 181 16.12 14.75 5.40
N LEU A 182 14.97 14.28 4.89
CA LEU A 182 14.81 12.98 4.23
C LEU A 182 14.58 13.13 2.73
N LYS A 183 15.18 12.23 1.94
CA LYS A 183 14.82 12.04 0.54
C LYS A 183 13.56 11.18 0.43
N ALA A 184 12.39 11.83 0.35
CA ALA A 184 11.11 11.17 0.16
C ALA A 184 10.70 11.12 -1.32
N LYS A 185 10.23 9.95 -1.79
CA LYS A 185 9.84 9.70 -3.19
C LYS A 185 8.43 9.10 -3.28
N VAL A 186 7.66 9.52 -4.29
CA VAL A 186 6.48 8.77 -4.75
C VAL A 186 6.95 7.77 -5.79
N VAL A 187 6.57 6.51 -5.62
CA VAL A 187 6.77 5.48 -6.65
C VAL A 187 5.43 5.31 -7.38
N PRO A 188 5.30 5.80 -8.63
CA PRO A 188 4.13 5.52 -9.44
C PRO A 188 4.16 4.04 -9.86
N MET A 189 3.15 3.28 -9.43
CA MET A 189 3.03 1.86 -9.77
C MET A 189 2.40 1.72 -11.14
N SER A 190 2.99 0.87 -11.99
CA SER A 190 2.42 0.54 -13.31
C SER A 190 1.26 -0.45 -13.22
N GLU A 191 1.26 -1.31 -12.20
CA GLU A 191 0.18 -2.25 -11.89
C GLU A 191 -0.94 -1.55 -11.10
N PRO A 192 -2.11 -1.27 -11.71
CA PRO A 192 -3.20 -0.53 -11.06
C PRO A 192 -3.78 -1.25 -9.83
N GLU A 193 -3.67 -2.58 -9.79
CA GLU A 193 -4.08 -3.45 -8.68
C GLU A 193 -3.39 -3.09 -7.36
N ALA A 194 -2.22 -2.43 -7.41
CA ALA A 194 -1.49 -2.03 -6.20
C ALA A 194 -2.30 -1.10 -5.27
N CYS A 195 -3.27 -0.35 -5.82
CA CYS A 195 -4.17 0.50 -5.02
C CYS A 195 -5.54 -0.11 -4.77
N ILE A 196 -5.74 -1.40 -5.08
CA ILE A 196 -6.97 -2.13 -4.80
C ILE A 196 -6.87 -2.85 -3.47
N ASP A 197 -7.64 -2.38 -2.49
CA ASP A 197 -7.74 -2.92 -1.14
C ASP A 197 -9.11 -3.53 -0.85
N ALA A 198 -9.12 -4.52 0.04
CA ALA A 198 -10.34 -5.17 0.51
C ALA A 198 -10.96 -4.38 1.67
N ASP A 199 -11.88 -3.46 1.35
CA ASP A 199 -12.60 -2.67 2.35
C ASP A 199 -14.10 -2.93 2.41
N LYS A 200 -14.72 -3.24 1.27
CA LYS A 200 -16.16 -3.47 1.12
C LYS A 200 -16.41 -4.76 0.34
N PRO A 201 -17.59 -5.39 0.48
CA PRO A 201 -17.89 -6.65 -0.23
C PRO A 201 -17.67 -6.56 -1.75
N VAL A 202 -18.02 -5.43 -2.37
CA VAL A 202 -17.78 -5.17 -3.80
C VAL A 202 -16.29 -5.18 -4.18
N ASP A 203 -15.38 -4.85 -3.25
CA ASP A 203 -13.95 -4.93 -3.51
C ASP A 203 -13.50 -6.39 -3.61
N ILE A 204 -14.11 -7.30 -2.83
CA ILE A 204 -13.81 -8.73 -2.89
C ILE A 204 -14.21 -9.31 -4.24
N GLU A 205 -15.39 -8.95 -4.75
CA GLU A 205 -15.86 -9.38 -6.08
C GLU A 205 -14.87 -8.96 -7.18
N LEU A 206 -14.38 -7.71 -7.13
CA LEU A 206 -13.38 -7.21 -8.07
C LEU A 206 -12.05 -7.97 -7.94
N ILE A 207 -11.58 -8.19 -6.71
CA ILE A 207 -10.33 -8.91 -6.46
C ILE A 207 -10.43 -10.35 -7.00
N GLU A 208 -11.54 -11.05 -6.73
CA GLU A 208 -11.77 -12.41 -7.24
C GLU A 208 -11.75 -12.45 -8.78
N ALA A 209 -12.40 -11.48 -9.44
CA ALA A 209 -12.38 -11.36 -10.89
C ALA A 209 -10.96 -11.15 -11.45
N ILE A 210 -10.14 -10.34 -10.78
CA ILE A 210 -8.72 -10.12 -11.13
C ILE A 210 -7.92 -11.42 -11.07
N PHE A 211 -8.08 -12.19 -9.98
CA PHE A 211 -7.40 -13.47 -9.82
C PHE A 211 -7.90 -14.53 -10.81
N ALA A 212 -9.19 -14.52 -11.16
CA ALA A 212 -9.74 -15.39 -12.20
C ALA A 212 -9.12 -15.09 -13.57
N ALA A 213 -9.05 -13.81 -13.96
CA ALA A 213 -8.46 -13.38 -15.24
C ALA A 213 -6.97 -13.77 -15.32
N ARG A 214 -6.18 -13.51 -14.27
CA ARG A 214 -4.75 -13.87 -14.24
C ARG A 214 -4.50 -15.38 -14.37
N ARG A 215 -5.37 -16.21 -13.80
CA ARG A 215 -5.31 -17.67 -13.98
C ARG A 215 -5.57 -18.08 -15.42
N GLN A 216 -6.52 -17.43 -16.10
CA GLN A 216 -6.81 -17.70 -17.51
C GLN A 216 -5.63 -17.30 -18.40
N ASP A 217 -5.02 -16.14 -18.15
CA ASP A 217 -3.83 -15.69 -18.89
C ASP A 217 -2.64 -16.65 -18.72
N ALA A 218 -2.44 -17.19 -17.51
CA ALA A 218 -1.39 -18.17 -17.23
C ALA A 218 -1.62 -19.53 -17.91
N ILE A 219 -2.87 -19.93 -18.12
CA ILE A 219 -3.23 -21.18 -18.83
C ILE A 219 -3.12 -21.00 -20.35
N GLY A 220 -3.31 -19.78 -20.85
CA GLY A 220 -3.30 -19.45 -22.28
C GLY A 220 -1.93 -19.19 -22.91
N GLN A 221 -0.84 -19.15 -22.14
CA GLN A 221 0.52 -19.04 -22.70
C GLN A 221 1.02 -20.42 -23.17
N PRO A 222 1.35 -20.61 -24.45
CA PRO A 222 1.94 -21.86 -24.92
C PRO A 222 3.32 -22.06 -24.28
N LEU A 223 3.59 -23.31 -23.87
CA LEU A 223 4.88 -23.77 -23.33
C LEU A 223 6.06 -23.46 -24.26
#